data_AF-A0A960YCG1-F1
#
_entry.id   AF-A0A960YCG1-F1
#
_cell.length_a   1.000
_cell.length_b   1.000
_cell.length_c   1.000
_cell.angle_alpha   90.00
_cell.angle_beta   90.00
_cell.angle_gamma   90.00
#
_symmetry.space_group_name_H-M   'P 1'
#
loop_
_entity.id
_entity.type
_entity.pdbx_description
1 polymer ?
#
loop_
_entity_poly.entity_id
_entity_poly.type
_entity_poly.pdbx_seq_one_letter_code
_entity_poly.pdbx_strand_id
1 'polypeptide(L)'
;MKITKGIFILLVMFSLSVLYAQDNTSTTTDNTGTATGADNSASSGKDAAKEEKISGELVPDDDTVSKDPKILRDERLWKNPDYKGYYKAFAELHKLSKAFANNKYRLALSAYQSGMNTILKMRDSVDQYRKEQAEKKRLDEKWYWQRVDRKAREENYIYRKKMEAKLAAVTYFTKAINHLDEIANPDLREKPQYKTLLSAIYRAWIMSEYDTKNYPQCIPILELYLEIDDNEKEYPAHKYLASCYSFEENVLKKYQPNQEELIQKYKYKKNVHLLRATELKYGKGSIEYKYIVDLVNRDEIISVTP
;
A
#
# COMPACT_ATOMS: atom_id res chain seq x y z
N MET A 1 21.83 8.90 -18.26
CA MET A 1 21.36 8.44 -16.93
C MET A 1 20.75 9.61 -16.18
N LYS A 2 19.42 9.61 -16.00
CA LYS A 2 18.60 10.65 -15.35
C LYS A 2 18.16 10.24 -13.93
N ILE A 3 18.88 9.31 -13.29
CA ILE A 3 18.46 8.64 -12.05
C ILE A 3 18.67 9.55 -10.82
N THR A 4 19.62 10.49 -10.88
CA THR A 4 19.93 11.41 -9.76
C THR A 4 18.88 12.49 -9.51
N LYS A 5 17.94 12.73 -10.44
CA LYS A 5 16.88 13.74 -10.27
C LYS A 5 15.62 13.22 -9.57
N GLY A 6 15.42 11.90 -9.48
CA GLY A 6 14.23 11.31 -8.86
C GLY A 6 14.23 11.37 -7.33
N ILE A 7 15.40 11.21 -6.71
CA ILE A 7 15.53 11.13 -5.24
C ILE A 7 15.31 12.50 -4.57
N PHE A 8 15.69 13.60 -5.25
CA PHE A 8 15.49 14.95 -4.70
C PHE A 8 14.01 15.37 -4.68
N ILE A 9 13.20 14.87 -5.61
CA ILE A 9 11.75 15.14 -5.65
C ILE A 9 11.02 14.40 -4.50
N LEU A 10 11.51 13.23 -4.11
CA LEU A 10 10.94 12.43 -3.02
C LEU A 10 11.18 13.06 -1.63
N LEU A 11 12.29 13.79 -1.46
CA LEU A 11 12.60 14.53 -0.23
C LEU A 11 11.79 15.83 -0.10
N VAL A 12 11.52 16.53 -1.20
CA VAL A 12 10.71 17.77 -1.20
C VAL A 12 9.21 17.48 -0.94
N MET A 13 8.71 16.32 -1.39
CA MET A 13 7.35 15.88 -1.05
C MET A 13 7.18 15.54 0.44
N PHE A 14 8.26 15.20 1.14
CA PHE A 14 8.22 14.93 2.58
C PHE A 14 8.00 16.21 3.42
N SER A 15 8.41 17.38 2.92
CA SER A 15 8.21 18.66 3.61
C SER A 15 6.79 19.25 3.47
N LEU A 16 6.06 18.95 2.38
CA LEU A 16 4.69 19.45 2.24
C LEU A 16 3.70 18.71 3.16
N SER A 17 3.91 17.43 3.44
CA SER A 17 3.00 16.65 4.29
C SER A 17 3.01 17.09 5.76
N VAL A 18 4.09 17.73 6.23
CA VAL A 18 4.19 18.24 7.61
C VAL A 18 3.44 19.57 7.78
N LEU A 19 3.30 20.37 6.72
CA LEU A 19 2.57 21.64 6.76
C LEU A 19 1.04 21.48 6.86
N TYR A 20 0.48 20.38 6.33
CA TYR A 20 -0.96 20.12 6.42
C TYR A 20 -1.44 19.59 7.77
N ALA A 21 -0.53 19.31 8.72
CA ALA A 21 -0.89 18.75 10.02
C ALA A 21 -1.02 19.80 11.14
N GLN A 22 -0.69 21.07 10.89
CA GLN A 22 -0.52 22.09 11.94
C GLN A 22 -1.68 23.09 12.09
N ASP A 23 -2.69 23.07 11.22
CA ASP A 23 -3.78 24.08 11.24
C ASP A 23 -5.02 23.73 12.08
N ASN A 24 -5.04 22.57 12.74
CA ASN A 24 -6.21 22.13 13.52
C ASN A 24 -6.00 22.21 15.04
N THR A 25 -5.55 23.35 15.55
CA THR A 25 -5.74 23.69 16.98
C THR A 25 -5.78 25.20 17.18
N SER A 26 -7.00 25.77 17.23
CA SER A 26 -7.47 26.75 18.24
C SER A 26 -8.51 27.70 17.66
N THR A 27 -9.75 27.66 18.17
CA THR A 27 -10.43 28.83 18.77
C THR A 27 -11.76 28.39 19.38
N THR A 28 -11.78 28.42 20.71
CA THR A 28 -12.97 28.41 21.57
C THR A 28 -13.49 29.85 21.63
N THR A 29 -14.79 30.05 21.40
CA THR A 29 -15.50 31.24 21.90
C THR A 29 -16.97 30.91 22.16
N ASP A 30 -17.40 31.20 23.39
CA ASP A 30 -18.77 31.17 23.88
C ASP A 30 -19.68 32.16 23.13
N ASN A 31 -20.97 31.81 22.98
CA ASN A 31 -22.05 32.78 23.27
C ASN A 31 -23.44 32.14 23.40
N THR A 32 -24.16 32.62 24.41
CA THR A 32 -25.55 32.39 24.81
C THR A 32 -26.57 33.19 23.99
N GLY A 33 -27.81 32.69 23.83
CA GLY A 33 -29.01 33.56 23.65
C GLY A 33 -30.15 33.11 22.71
N THR A 34 -31.20 32.50 23.29
CA THR A 34 -32.66 32.71 23.11
C THR A 34 -33.40 32.74 21.74
N ALA A 35 -34.29 31.73 21.58
CA ALA A 35 -35.78 31.78 21.45
C ALA A 35 -36.54 32.05 20.12
N THR A 36 -37.73 31.40 20.03
CA THR A 36 -38.90 31.49 19.11
C THR A 36 -38.78 30.68 17.80
N GLY A 37 -39.75 29.90 17.30
CA GLY A 37 -41.12 29.52 17.69
C GLY A 37 -41.84 28.84 16.50
N ALA A 38 -42.80 27.94 16.80
CA ALA A 38 -43.94 27.44 16.00
C ALA A 38 -43.77 26.44 14.81
N ASP A 39 -44.25 25.22 15.07
CA ASP A 39 -45.23 24.39 14.34
C ASP A 39 -45.23 24.28 12.80
N ASN A 40 -45.10 23.04 12.31
CA ASN A 40 -46.18 22.38 11.56
C ASN A 40 -45.98 20.87 11.35
N SER A 41 -47.11 20.16 11.43
CA SER A 41 -47.29 18.72 11.36
C SER A 41 -47.46 18.16 9.93
N ALA A 42 -46.96 16.94 9.73
CA ALA A 42 -47.52 15.82 8.96
C ALA A 42 -47.96 16.00 7.48
N SER A 43 -47.38 15.17 6.59
CA SER A 43 -48.10 14.17 5.75
C SER A 43 -47.44 13.90 4.37
N SER A 44 -46.93 12.66 4.25
CA SER A 44 -46.91 11.79 3.07
C SER A 44 -46.56 12.33 1.66
N GLY A 45 -45.45 11.84 1.12
CA GLY A 45 -45.20 11.78 -0.32
C GLY A 45 -43.96 10.92 -0.58
N LYS A 46 -44.19 9.68 -0.99
CA LYS A 46 -43.17 8.68 -1.36
C LYS A 46 -42.33 9.21 -2.52
N ASP A 47 -41.00 9.15 -2.37
CA ASP A 47 -40.04 8.76 -3.42
C ASP A 47 -38.67 8.55 -2.76
N ALA A 48 -38.56 7.46 -2.00
CA ALA A 48 -37.28 6.98 -1.52
C ALA A 48 -36.56 6.27 -2.66
N ALA A 49 -35.82 7.04 -3.47
CA ALA A 49 -34.77 6.50 -4.30
C ALA A 49 -33.77 5.79 -3.39
N LYS A 50 -33.61 4.48 -3.60
CA LYS A 50 -32.61 3.65 -2.91
C LYS A 50 -31.22 4.24 -3.19
N GLU A 51 -30.65 4.93 -2.20
CA GLU A 51 -29.22 5.14 -2.13
C GLU A 51 -28.55 3.78 -1.90
N GLU A 52 -28.16 3.15 -3.01
CA GLU A 52 -27.22 2.03 -3.00
C GLU A 52 -25.89 2.57 -2.47
N LYS A 53 -25.63 2.35 -1.18
CA LYS A 53 -24.29 2.42 -0.62
C LYS A 53 -23.43 1.39 -1.35
N ILE A 54 -22.75 1.82 -2.40
CA ILE A 54 -21.64 1.10 -3.00
C ILE A 54 -20.49 1.17 -2.00
N SER A 55 -20.52 0.29 -1.00
CA SER A 55 -19.34 -0.08 -0.23
C SER A 55 -18.32 -0.64 -1.22
N GLY A 56 -17.10 -0.11 -1.16
CA GLY A 56 -15.99 -0.47 -2.04
C GLY A 56 -15.50 -1.91 -1.86
N GLU A 57 -16.34 -2.87 -2.24
CA GLU A 57 -16.04 -4.28 -2.39
C GLU A 57 -16.20 -4.62 -3.87
N LEU A 58 -15.37 -3.98 -4.70
CA LEU A 58 -15.24 -4.33 -6.11
C LEU A 58 -14.14 -5.38 -6.25
N VAL A 59 -14.47 -6.59 -5.82
CA VAL A 59 -14.08 -7.92 -6.34
C VAL A 59 -14.67 -8.89 -5.30
N PRO A 60 -15.63 -9.77 -5.65
CA PRO A 60 -15.95 -10.90 -4.79
C PRO A 60 -14.65 -11.68 -4.57
N ASP A 61 -14.25 -11.86 -3.31
CA ASP A 61 -13.25 -12.86 -2.91
C ASP A 61 -13.85 -14.26 -3.17
N ASP A 62 -14.12 -14.58 -4.43
CA ASP A 62 -14.31 -15.97 -4.81
C ASP A 62 -12.92 -16.58 -4.78
N ASP A 63 -12.66 -17.37 -3.72
CA ASP A 63 -11.50 -18.23 -3.49
C ASP A 63 -11.39 -19.33 -4.58
N THR A 64 -11.64 -18.99 -5.84
CA THR A 64 -11.16 -19.75 -6.98
C THR A 64 -9.66 -19.58 -7.03
N VAL A 65 -8.99 -20.41 -6.22
CA VAL A 65 -7.55 -20.64 -6.26
C VAL A 65 -7.16 -20.79 -7.73
N SER A 66 -6.47 -19.80 -8.28
CA SER A 66 -5.92 -19.89 -9.63
C SER A 66 -5.13 -21.19 -9.70
N LYS A 67 -5.50 -22.08 -10.65
CA LYS A 67 -4.85 -23.39 -10.80
C LYS A 67 -3.43 -23.26 -11.35
N ASP A 68 -3.02 -22.07 -11.80
CA ASP A 68 -1.69 -21.85 -12.34
C ASP A 68 -0.66 -21.74 -11.21
N PRO A 69 0.35 -22.65 -11.19
CA PRO A 69 1.35 -22.69 -10.13
C PRO A 69 2.20 -21.42 -10.06
N LYS A 70 2.31 -20.67 -11.17
CA LYS A 70 3.03 -19.39 -11.22
C LYS A 70 2.28 -18.30 -10.45
N ILE A 71 0.98 -18.14 -10.67
CA ILE A 71 0.17 -17.12 -9.99
C ILE A 71 0.17 -17.36 -8.48
N LEU A 72 0.04 -18.61 -8.04
CA LEU A 72 0.12 -18.97 -6.63
C LEU A 72 1.49 -18.67 -6.00
N ARG A 73 2.57 -18.84 -6.78
CA ARG A 73 3.93 -18.48 -6.33
C ARG A 73 4.06 -16.97 -6.17
N ASP A 74 3.58 -16.21 -7.15
CA ASP A 74 3.64 -14.75 -7.15
C ASP A 74 2.79 -14.19 -5.99
N GLU A 75 1.57 -14.69 -5.78
CA GLU A 75 0.74 -14.31 -4.64
C GLU A 75 1.41 -14.60 -3.30
N ARG A 76 2.06 -15.76 -3.14
CA ARG A 76 2.82 -16.08 -1.92
C ARG A 76 4.00 -15.14 -1.69
N LEU A 77 4.61 -14.65 -2.76
CA LEU A 77 5.77 -13.77 -2.71
C LEU A 77 5.40 -12.36 -2.21
N TRP A 78 4.16 -11.95 -2.46
CA TRP A 78 3.60 -10.65 -2.10
C TRP A 78 2.76 -10.64 -0.82
N LYS A 79 2.59 -11.78 -0.15
CA LYS A 79 1.96 -11.85 1.18
C LYS A 79 2.94 -11.39 2.23
N ASN A 80 2.45 -10.62 3.22
CA ASN A 80 3.22 -10.27 4.42
C ASN A 80 3.84 -11.55 4.99
N PRO A 81 5.10 -11.52 5.47
CA PRO A 81 5.85 -12.73 5.82
C PRO A 81 5.20 -13.43 7.02
N ASP A 82 4.19 -14.24 6.74
CA ASP A 82 3.51 -15.08 7.73
C ASP A 82 4.49 -16.21 8.08
N TYR A 83 4.73 -16.38 9.38
CA TYR A 83 5.85 -17.15 9.90
C TYR A 83 5.77 -18.64 9.50
N LYS A 84 6.38 -18.99 8.35
CA LYS A 84 6.88 -20.34 7.98
C LYS A 84 7.82 -20.34 6.76
N GLY A 85 8.50 -19.22 6.45
CA GLY A 85 9.26 -19.04 5.19
C GLY A 85 10.73 -18.63 5.33
N TYR A 86 11.26 -18.45 6.54
CA TYR A 86 12.57 -17.79 6.75
C TYR A 86 13.80 -18.55 6.22
N TYR A 87 13.68 -19.79 5.71
CA TYR A 87 14.85 -20.64 5.49
C TYR A 87 15.31 -20.81 4.03
N LYS A 88 14.40 -20.83 3.03
CA LYS A 88 14.78 -21.27 1.66
C LYS A 88 15.31 -20.15 0.76
N ALA A 89 14.68 -18.97 0.76
CA ALA A 89 15.10 -17.83 -0.06
C ALA A 89 16.46 -17.25 0.36
N PHE A 90 16.82 -17.37 1.64
CA PHE A 90 18.10 -16.89 2.17
C PHE A 90 19.27 -17.82 1.82
N ALA A 91 19.07 -19.15 1.82
CA ALA A 91 20.11 -20.10 1.45
C ALA A 91 20.56 -19.96 -0.03
N GLU A 92 19.63 -19.58 -0.91
CA GLU A 92 19.92 -19.31 -2.32
C GLU A 92 20.70 -17.99 -2.53
N LEU A 93 20.50 -17.00 -1.64
CA LEU A 93 21.18 -15.70 -1.70
C LEU A 93 22.65 -15.72 -1.23
N HIS A 94 23.09 -16.78 -0.54
CA HIS A 94 24.44 -16.90 0.00
C HIS A 94 25.52 -17.35 -1.02
N LYS A 95 25.17 -17.60 -2.29
CA LYS A 95 26.13 -18.10 -3.31
C LYS A 95 26.82 -16.99 -4.13
N LEU A 96 28.06 -16.71 -3.70
CA LEU A 96 29.29 -16.31 -4.42
C LEU A 96 29.61 -14.86 -4.86
N SER A 97 30.94 -14.60 -4.98
CA SER A 97 31.65 -13.32 -4.95
C SER A 97 32.34 -12.88 -6.27
N LYS A 98 33.21 -11.84 -6.29
CA LYS A 98 34.65 -12.08 -5.97
C LYS A 98 35.34 -11.36 -4.79
N ALA A 99 35.06 -10.11 -4.39
CA ALA A 99 35.42 -9.61 -3.04
C ALA A 99 34.74 -8.27 -2.71
N PHE A 100 34.96 -7.23 -3.51
CA PHE A 100 34.42 -5.89 -3.24
C PHE A 100 32.93 -5.76 -3.57
N ALA A 101 32.52 -6.13 -4.78
CA ALA A 101 31.09 -6.17 -5.13
C ALA A 101 30.32 -7.19 -4.28
N ASN A 102 30.98 -8.28 -3.86
CA ASN A 102 30.39 -9.19 -2.89
C ASN A 102 30.28 -8.56 -1.50
N ASN A 103 31.25 -7.74 -1.09
CA ASN A 103 31.16 -7.02 0.17
C ASN A 103 29.99 -6.02 0.17
N LYS A 104 29.82 -5.24 -0.91
CA LYS A 104 28.69 -4.31 -1.05
C LYS A 104 27.35 -5.03 -1.13
N TYR A 105 27.28 -6.11 -1.91
CA TYR A 105 26.11 -6.99 -1.94
C TYR A 105 25.80 -7.60 -0.56
N ARG A 106 26.81 -8.03 0.18
CA ARG A 106 26.67 -8.58 1.54
C ARG A 106 26.20 -7.52 2.53
N LEU A 107 26.71 -6.30 2.43
CA LEU A 107 26.25 -5.16 3.25
C LEU A 107 24.80 -4.82 2.92
N ALA A 108 24.43 -4.79 1.63
CA ALA A 108 23.05 -4.58 1.20
C ALA A 108 22.11 -5.67 1.75
N LEU A 109 22.53 -6.93 1.66
CA LEU A 109 21.79 -8.07 2.19
C LEU A 109 21.64 -7.99 3.72
N SER A 110 22.70 -7.67 4.44
CA SER A 110 22.67 -7.51 5.90
C SER A 110 21.74 -6.36 6.32
N ALA A 111 21.74 -5.25 5.58
CA ALA A 111 20.83 -4.13 5.82
C ALA A 111 19.38 -4.54 5.54
N TYR A 112 19.11 -5.18 4.41
CA TYR A 112 17.79 -5.73 4.07
C TYR A 112 17.26 -6.68 5.16
N GLN A 113 18.10 -7.61 5.62
CA GLN A 113 17.77 -8.54 6.72
C GLN A 113 17.44 -7.80 8.02
N SER A 114 18.19 -6.75 8.34
CA SER A 114 17.93 -5.93 9.53
C SER A 114 16.58 -5.20 9.43
N GLY A 115 16.24 -4.68 8.24
CA GLY A 115 14.92 -4.10 7.96
C GLY A 115 13.80 -5.11 8.12
N MET A 116 13.94 -6.30 7.53
CA MET A 116 12.95 -7.37 7.64
C MET A 116 12.77 -7.86 9.08
N ASN A 117 13.87 -8.06 9.79
CA ASN A 117 13.85 -8.47 11.20
C ASN A 117 13.15 -7.42 12.09
N THR A 118 13.26 -6.13 11.76
CA THR A 118 12.55 -5.07 12.48
C THR A 118 11.04 -5.20 12.31
N ILE A 119 10.56 -5.48 11.09
CA ILE A 119 9.15 -5.72 10.81
C ILE A 119 8.67 -6.98 11.54
N LEU A 120 9.44 -8.08 11.48
CA LEU A 120 9.08 -9.34 12.15
C LEU A 120 8.94 -9.17 13.67
N LYS A 121 9.92 -8.54 14.31
CA LYS A 121 9.86 -8.25 15.76
C LYS A 121 8.67 -7.38 16.13
N MET A 122 8.33 -6.41 15.28
CA MET A 122 7.13 -5.58 15.51
C MET A 122 5.86 -6.42 15.42
N ARG A 123 5.73 -7.34 14.46
CA ARG A 123 4.57 -8.23 14.35
C ARG A 123 4.41 -9.08 15.61
N ASP A 124 5.49 -9.73 16.06
CA ASP A 124 5.48 -10.51 17.30
C ASP A 124 5.08 -9.66 18.51
N SER A 125 5.61 -8.42 18.59
CA SER A 125 5.27 -7.48 19.66
C SER A 125 3.80 -7.04 19.63
N VAL A 126 3.20 -6.87 18.44
CA VAL A 126 1.79 -6.51 18.28
C VAL A 126 0.89 -7.68 18.66
N ASP A 127 1.23 -8.90 18.23
CA ASP A 127 0.46 -10.10 18.54
C ASP A 127 0.48 -10.40 20.05
N GLN A 128 1.66 -10.30 20.66
CA GLN A 128 1.82 -10.41 22.11
C GLN A 128 1.03 -9.31 22.83
N TYR A 129 1.08 -8.06 22.37
CA TYR A 129 0.30 -6.97 22.95
C TYR A 129 -1.21 -7.24 22.85
N ARG A 130 -1.72 -7.69 21.69
CA ARG A 130 -3.14 -8.03 21.52
C ARG A 130 -3.57 -9.13 22.49
N LYS A 131 -2.74 -10.17 22.66
CA LYS A 131 -2.98 -11.25 23.62
C LYS A 131 -3.02 -10.75 25.06
N GLU A 132 -2.02 -9.98 25.48
CA GLU A 132 -1.95 -9.41 26.83
C GLU A 132 -3.13 -8.49 27.15
N GLN A 133 -3.57 -7.66 26.19
CA GLN A 133 -4.73 -6.80 26.42
C GLN A 133 -6.05 -7.58 26.51
N ALA A 134 -6.16 -8.70 25.78
CA ALA A 134 -7.33 -9.58 25.82
C ALA A 134 -7.43 -10.37 27.14
N GLU A 135 -6.29 -10.74 27.73
CA GLU A 135 -6.23 -11.50 29.00
C GLU A 135 -6.45 -10.63 30.25
N LYS A 136 -6.31 -9.30 30.15
CA LYS A 136 -6.50 -8.38 31.28
C LYS A 136 -7.96 -8.32 31.72
N LYS A 137 -8.20 -8.62 33.00
CA LYS A 137 -9.51 -8.42 33.65
C LYS A 137 -9.82 -6.93 33.76
N ARG A 138 -11.00 -6.51 33.29
CA ARG A 138 -11.47 -5.11 33.32
C ARG A 138 -12.73 -5.02 34.16
N LEU A 139 -12.53 -4.75 35.45
CA LEU A 139 -13.61 -4.67 36.43
C LEU A 139 -14.29 -3.28 36.43
N ASP A 140 -13.62 -2.28 35.86
CA ASP A 140 -14.00 -0.86 35.78
C ASP A 140 -14.74 -0.48 34.49
N GLU A 141 -14.83 -1.40 33.52
CA GLU A 141 -15.53 -1.18 32.26
C GLU A 141 -16.98 -1.64 32.32
N LYS A 142 -17.85 -0.77 32.83
CA LYS A 142 -19.29 -1.03 32.93
C LYS A 142 -20.03 -0.72 31.61
N TRP A 143 -19.61 0.32 30.90
CA TRP A 143 -20.35 0.88 29.77
C TRP A 143 -19.75 0.49 28.41
N TYR A 144 -20.60 0.43 27.37
CA TYR A 144 -20.15 0.11 26.01
C TYR A 144 -19.12 1.11 25.48
N TRP A 145 -19.35 2.41 25.66
CA TRP A 145 -18.45 3.45 25.16
C TRP A 145 -17.05 3.37 25.77
N GLN A 146 -16.91 2.92 27.03
CA GLN A 146 -15.60 2.70 27.66
C GLN A 146 -14.80 1.60 26.95
N ARG A 147 -15.49 0.54 26.47
CA ARG A 147 -14.87 -0.53 25.67
C ARG A 147 -14.44 -0.02 24.30
N VAL A 148 -15.23 0.85 23.69
CA VAL A 148 -14.89 1.50 22.41
C VAL A 148 -13.65 2.37 22.58
N ASP A 149 -13.62 3.23 23.59
CA ASP A 149 -12.48 4.10 23.90
C ASP A 149 -11.20 3.31 24.19
N ARG A 150 -11.31 2.21 24.95
CA ARG A 150 -10.15 1.34 25.19
C ARG A 150 -9.65 0.74 23.89
N LYS A 151 -10.51 0.14 23.09
CA LYS A 151 -10.11 -0.46 21.80
C LYS A 151 -9.48 0.59 20.87
N ALA A 152 -9.99 1.81 20.87
CA ALA A 152 -9.39 2.92 20.14
C ALA A 152 -7.98 3.26 20.67
N ARG A 153 -7.76 3.29 21.99
CA ARG A 153 -6.42 3.47 22.58
C ARG A 153 -5.46 2.32 22.24
N GLU A 154 -5.93 1.08 22.27
CA GLU A 154 -5.16 -0.10 21.89
C GLU A 154 -4.75 -0.05 20.43
N GLU A 155 -5.68 0.27 19.53
CA GLU A 155 -5.39 0.39 18.10
C GLU A 155 -4.45 1.57 17.80
N ASN A 156 -4.60 2.70 18.49
CA ASN A 156 -3.67 3.83 18.38
C ASN A 156 -2.26 3.50 18.89
N TYR A 157 -2.13 2.63 19.90
CA TYR A 157 -0.83 2.12 20.33
C TYR A 157 -0.20 1.22 19.26
N ILE A 158 -0.98 0.29 18.72
CA ILE A 158 -0.54 -0.64 17.66
C ILE A 158 -0.12 0.13 16.40
N TYR A 159 -0.93 1.11 15.99
CA TYR A 159 -0.64 1.97 14.84
C TYR A 159 0.70 2.70 15.02
N ARG A 160 0.93 3.34 16.17
CA ARG A 160 2.21 4.01 16.46
C ARG A 160 3.40 3.04 16.42
N LYS A 161 3.24 1.84 16.97
CA LYS A 161 4.29 0.80 16.92
C LYS A 161 4.58 0.31 15.51
N LYS A 162 3.55 0.13 14.68
CA LYS A 162 3.70 -0.18 13.25
C LYS A 162 4.45 0.92 12.52
N MET A 163 4.09 2.18 12.73
CA MET A 163 4.74 3.34 12.10
C MET A 163 6.21 3.48 12.49
N GLU A 164 6.54 3.29 13.77
CA GLU A 164 7.92 3.30 14.30
C GLU A 164 8.77 2.22 13.60
N ALA A 165 8.28 0.99 13.56
CA ALA A 165 8.98 -0.12 12.92
C ALA A 165 9.11 0.06 11.40
N LYS A 166 8.07 0.62 10.74
CA LYS A 166 8.10 0.94 9.31
C LYS A 166 9.22 1.93 9.00
N LEU A 167 9.28 3.05 9.74
CA LEU A 167 10.32 4.07 9.54
C LEU A 167 11.73 3.47 9.68
N ALA A 168 11.93 2.64 10.70
CA ALA A 168 13.19 1.93 10.90
C ALA A 168 13.50 0.95 9.75
N ALA A 169 12.52 0.17 9.30
CA ALA A 169 12.67 -0.78 8.20
C ALA A 169 13.00 -0.09 6.87
N VAL A 170 12.28 0.97 6.52
CA VAL A 170 12.53 1.79 5.32
C VAL A 170 13.92 2.42 5.37
N THR A 171 14.39 2.83 6.54
CA THR A 171 15.77 3.34 6.71
C THR A 171 16.80 2.24 6.37
N TYR A 172 16.57 1.00 6.80
CA TYR A 172 17.43 -0.12 6.44
C TYR A 172 17.35 -0.50 4.95
N PHE A 173 16.15 -0.46 4.35
CA PHE A 173 15.98 -0.70 2.92
C PHE A 173 16.67 0.37 2.08
N THR A 174 16.60 1.64 2.49
CA THR A 174 17.34 2.73 1.85
C THR A 174 18.85 2.49 1.91
N LYS A 175 19.38 2.07 3.07
CA LYS A 175 20.80 1.69 3.20
C LYS A 175 21.16 0.51 2.29
N ALA A 176 20.27 -0.47 2.16
CA ALA A 176 20.49 -1.60 1.28
C ALA A 176 20.58 -1.18 -0.20
N ILE A 177 19.70 -0.28 -0.65
CA ILE A 177 19.74 0.30 -2.00
C ILE A 177 21.02 1.09 -2.21
N ASN A 178 21.41 1.96 -1.25
CA ASN A 178 22.64 2.72 -1.36
C ASN A 178 23.86 1.81 -1.58
N HIS A 179 23.95 0.69 -0.87
CA HIS A 179 25.03 -0.29 -1.07
C HIS A 179 24.95 -1.01 -2.41
N LEU A 180 23.75 -1.23 -2.97
CA LEU A 180 23.59 -1.77 -4.33
C LEU A 180 23.97 -0.75 -5.40
N ASP A 181 23.64 0.53 -5.21
CA ASP A 181 23.98 1.59 -6.15
C ASP A 181 25.48 1.86 -6.25
N GLU A 182 26.24 1.59 -5.18
CA GLU A 182 27.70 1.60 -5.20
C GLU A 182 28.30 0.53 -6.16
N ILE A 183 27.52 -0.47 -6.58
CA ILE A 183 27.91 -1.43 -7.61
C ILE A 183 27.72 -0.77 -8.97
N ALA A 184 28.74 -0.02 -9.40
CA ALA A 184 28.73 0.72 -10.67
C ALA A 184 28.92 -0.16 -11.91
N ASN A 185 29.51 -1.36 -11.77
CA ASN A 185 29.80 -2.23 -12.90
C ASN A 185 28.49 -2.81 -13.51
N PRO A 186 28.18 -2.53 -14.79
CA PRO A 186 26.95 -3.00 -15.44
C PRO A 186 26.85 -4.52 -15.50
N ASP A 187 27.95 -5.24 -15.74
CA ASP A 187 27.96 -6.71 -15.82
C ASP A 187 27.53 -7.36 -14.50
N LEU A 188 27.75 -6.68 -13.37
CA LEU A 188 27.35 -7.16 -12.06
C LEU A 188 25.91 -6.78 -11.71
N ARG A 189 25.38 -5.69 -12.28
CA ARG A 189 23.97 -5.28 -12.12
C ARG A 189 23.04 -6.17 -12.95
N GLU A 190 23.52 -6.64 -14.10
CA GLU A 190 22.76 -7.57 -14.95
C GLU A 190 22.65 -8.99 -14.36
N LYS A 191 23.42 -9.31 -13.31
CA LYS A 191 23.36 -10.62 -12.67
C LYS A 191 22.02 -10.87 -11.99
N PRO A 192 21.49 -12.11 -12.09
CA PRO A 192 20.20 -12.46 -11.49
C PRO A 192 20.18 -12.26 -9.97
N GLN A 193 21.31 -12.43 -9.28
CA GLN A 193 21.41 -12.22 -7.83
C GLN A 193 21.20 -10.76 -7.42
N TYR A 194 21.71 -9.81 -8.22
CA TYR A 194 21.54 -8.38 -7.98
C TYR A 194 20.07 -8.01 -8.13
N LYS A 195 19.46 -8.40 -9.24
CA LYS A 195 18.06 -8.13 -9.56
C LYS A 195 17.10 -8.80 -8.58
N THR A 196 17.39 -10.03 -8.16
CA THR A 196 16.58 -10.74 -7.15
C THR A 196 16.58 -10.01 -5.81
N LEU A 197 17.75 -9.54 -5.34
CA LEU A 197 17.83 -8.79 -4.08
C LEU A 197 17.14 -7.42 -4.22
N LEU A 198 17.34 -6.72 -5.34
CA LEU A 198 16.69 -5.44 -5.59
C LEU A 198 15.16 -5.57 -5.61
N SER A 199 14.63 -6.56 -6.33
CA SER A 199 13.20 -6.91 -6.33
C SER A 199 12.70 -7.23 -4.92
N ALA A 200 13.46 -7.99 -4.12
CA ALA A 200 13.07 -8.33 -2.75
C ALA A 200 13.04 -7.11 -1.82
N ILE A 201 13.98 -6.17 -1.96
CA ILE A 201 14.01 -4.91 -1.21
C ILE A 201 12.80 -4.05 -1.56
N TYR A 202 12.55 -3.82 -2.86
CA TYR A 202 11.40 -3.03 -3.31
C TYR A 202 10.08 -3.65 -2.88
N ARG A 203 9.90 -4.96 -3.03
CA ARG A 203 8.67 -5.65 -2.59
C ARG A 203 8.44 -5.48 -1.09
N ALA A 204 9.47 -5.68 -0.27
CA ALA A 204 9.37 -5.50 1.18
C ALA A 204 9.04 -4.05 1.55
N TRP A 205 9.63 -3.08 0.86
CA TRP A 205 9.32 -1.67 1.04
C TRP A 205 7.85 -1.40 0.69
N ILE A 206 7.40 -1.77 -0.52
CA ILE A 206 6.03 -1.57 -0.98
C ILE A 206 5.04 -2.14 0.04
N MET A 207 5.24 -3.39 0.46
CA MET A 207 4.34 -4.03 1.42
C MET A 207 4.32 -3.33 2.79
N SER A 208 5.47 -2.83 3.26
CA SER A 208 5.55 -2.08 4.51
C SER A 208 4.80 -0.74 4.45
N GLU A 209 4.85 -0.05 3.31
CA GLU A 209 4.10 1.20 3.10
C GLU A 209 2.61 0.94 2.92
N TYR A 210 2.28 -0.11 2.16
CA TYR A 210 0.90 -0.52 1.89
C TYR A 210 0.15 -0.95 3.15
N ASP A 211 0.78 -1.68 4.09
CA ASP A 211 0.18 -2.06 5.39
C ASP A 211 -0.25 -0.84 6.22
N THR A 212 0.48 0.28 6.07
CA THR A 212 0.19 1.54 6.77
C THR A 212 -0.71 2.50 5.98
N LYS A 213 -1.25 2.04 4.83
CA LYS A 213 -2.10 2.82 3.92
C LYS A 213 -1.42 4.04 3.28
N ASN A 214 -0.09 4.01 3.17
CA ASN A 214 0.69 5.02 2.44
C ASN A 214 0.75 4.66 0.94
N TYR A 215 -0.41 4.60 0.29
CA TYR A 215 -0.54 4.24 -1.12
C TYR A 215 0.21 5.18 -2.09
N PRO A 216 0.19 6.52 -1.91
CA PRO A 216 0.92 7.44 -2.79
C PRO A 216 2.41 7.10 -2.91
N GLN A 217 3.03 6.75 -1.78
CA GLN A 217 4.45 6.45 -1.66
C GLN A 217 4.82 5.10 -2.29
N CYS A 218 3.85 4.19 -2.43
CA CYS A 218 4.06 2.90 -3.07
C CYS A 218 4.21 3.02 -4.59
N ILE A 219 3.54 4.00 -5.23
CA ILE A 219 3.50 4.17 -6.69
C ILE A 219 4.90 4.22 -7.33
N PRO A 220 5.81 5.13 -6.94
CA PRO A 220 7.12 5.22 -7.59
C PRO A 220 7.97 3.95 -7.38
N ILE A 221 7.81 3.28 -6.24
CA ILE A 221 8.57 2.05 -5.93
C ILE A 221 8.02 0.86 -6.73
N LEU A 222 6.70 0.79 -6.91
CA LEU A 222 6.04 -0.19 -7.76
C LEU A 222 6.42 -0.01 -9.24
N GLU A 223 6.48 1.23 -9.74
CA GLU A 223 6.94 1.51 -11.11
C GLU A 223 8.40 1.05 -11.29
N LEU A 224 9.30 1.36 -10.35
CA LEU A 224 10.69 0.86 -10.35
C LEU A 224 10.78 -0.66 -10.26
N TYR A 225 9.88 -1.30 -9.52
CA TYR A 225 9.85 -2.75 -9.38
C TYR A 225 9.49 -3.45 -10.69
N LEU A 226 8.51 -2.92 -11.42
CA LEU A 226 8.05 -3.48 -12.70
C LEU A 226 9.11 -3.38 -13.80
N GLU A 227 10.02 -2.40 -13.71
CA GLU A 227 11.16 -2.24 -14.63
C GLU A 227 12.22 -3.35 -14.51
N ILE A 228 12.20 -4.15 -13.44
CA ILE A 228 13.20 -5.19 -13.19
C ILE A 228 12.80 -6.50 -13.87
N ASP A 229 13.56 -6.93 -14.89
CA ASP A 229 13.38 -8.20 -15.61
C ASP A 229 11.91 -8.49 -15.97
N ASP A 230 11.41 -9.66 -15.56
CA ASP A 230 10.07 -10.16 -15.84
C ASP A 230 9.05 -9.80 -14.73
N ASN A 231 9.40 -8.89 -13.80
CA ASN A 231 8.50 -8.48 -12.72
C ASN A 231 7.20 -7.86 -13.24
N GLU A 232 7.22 -7.27 -14.45
CA GLU A 232 6.01 -6.79 -15.14
C GLU A 232 4.97 -7.91 -15.34
N LYS A 233 5.40 -9.17 -15.43
CA LYS A 233 4.49 -10.31 -15.61
C LYS A 233 3.91 -10.81 -14.29
N GLU A 234 4.19 -10.14 -13.16
CA GLU A 234 3.64 -10.50 -11.86
C GLU A 234 2.29 -9.82 -11.63
N TYR A 235 1.22 -10.62 -11.57
CA TYR A 235 -0.13 -10.16 -11.29
C TYR A 235 -0.24 -9.26 -10.04
N PRO A 236 0.34 -9.61 -8.87
CA PRO A 236 0.16 -8.83 -7.66
C PRO A 236 0.73 -7.41 -7.76
N ALA A 237 1.83 -7.22 -8.49
CA ALA A 237 2.44 -5.91 -8.67
C ALA A 237 1.45 -4.93 -9.34
N HIS A 238 0.80 -5.36 -10.42
CA HIS A 238 -0.23 -4.60 -11.09
C HIS A 238 -1.49 -4.40 -10.25
N LYS A 239 -1.89 -5.40 -9.45
CA LYS A 239 -3.01 -5.26 -8.50
C LYS A 239 -2.78 -4.14 -7.49
N TYR A 240 -1.61 -4.13 -6.83
CA TYR A 240 -1.28 -3.10 -5.84
C TYR A 240 -1.17 -1.73 -6.48
N LEU A 241 -0.59 -1.65 -7.66
CA LEU A 241 -0.40 -0.40 -8.39
C LEU A 241 -1.74 0.20 -8.85
N ALA A 242 -2.65 -0.63 -9.35
CA ALA A 242 -4.03 -0.21 -9.65
C ALA A 242 -4.76 0.32 -8.41
N SER A 243 -4.61 -0.36 -7.26
CA SER A 243 -5.20 0.10 -6.00
C SER A 243 -4.63 1.44 -5.54
N CYS A 244 -3.31 1.65 -5.69
CA CYS A 244 -2.69 2.93 -5.34
C CYS A 244 -3.19 4.08 -6.23
N TYR A 245 -3.32 3.86 -7.54
CA TYR A 245 -3.90 4.88 -8.42
C TYR A 245 -5.40 5.11 -8.18
N SER A 246 -6.15 4.08 -7.80
CA SER A 246 -7.55 4.26 -7.39
C SER A 246 -7.66 5.11 -6.12
N PHE A 247 -6.74 4.97 -5.16
CA PHE A 247 -6.70 5.81 -3.98
C PHE A 247 -6.45 7.28 -4.34
N GLU A 248 -5.44 7.56 -5.19
CA GLU A 248 -5.14 8.91 -5.69
C GLU A 248 -6.33 9.55 -6.42
N GLU A 249 -6.99 8.79 -7.30
CA GLU A 249 -8.20 9.24 -8.01
C GLU A 249 -9.30 9.66 -7.01
N ASN A 250 -9.55 8.84 -6.00
CA ASN A 250 -10.59 9.10 -4.99
C ASN A 250 -10.23 10.30 -4.09
N VAL A 251 -8.96 10.47 -3.75
CA VAL A 251 -8.47 11.62 -2.98
C VAL A 251 -8.65 12.91 -3.77
N LEU A 252 -8.26 12.93 -5.05
CA LEU A 252 -8.45 14.11 -5.90
C LEU A 252 -9.93 14.44 -6.10
N LYS A 253 -10.77 13.45 -6.38
CA LYS A 253 -12.23 13.66 -6.50
C LYS A 253 -12.83 14.27 -5.23
N LYS A 254 -12.36 13.88 -4.04
CA LYS A 254 -12.90 14.34 -2.77
C LYS A 254 -12.41 15.73 -2.36
N TYR A 255 -11.13 16.03 -2.57
CA TYR A 255 -10.50 17.24 -2.01
C TYR A 255 -10.10 18.28 -3.05
N GLN A 256 -9.93 17.89 -4.32
CA GLN A 256 -9.48 18.75 -5.41
C GLN A 256 -10.20 18.43 -6.73
N PRO A 257 -11.55 18.55 -6.78
CA PRO A 257 -12.33 18.16 -7.97
C PRO A 257 -11.97 18.99 -9.22
N ASN A 258 -11.43 20.20 -9.03
CA ASN A 258 -11.05 21.10 -10.12
C ASN A 258 -9.82 20.61 -10.92
N GLN A 259 -9.12 19.57 -10.47
CA GLN A 259 -7.96 19.00 -11.16
C GLN A 259 -8.37 17.83 -12.08
N GLU A 260 -9.28 18.10 -13.02
CA GLU A 260 -9.86 17.07 -13.89
C GLU A 260 -8.81 16.30 -14.70
N GLU A 261 -7.78 16.97 -15.20
CA GLU A 261 -6.68 16.34 -15.95
C GLU A 261 -5.93 15.28 -15.12
N LEU A 262 -5.68 15.59 -13.83
CA LEU A 262 -4.96 14.68 -12.94
C LEU A 262 -5.85 13.51 -12.50
N ILE A 263 -7.14 13.78 -12.26
CA ILE A 263 -8.14 12.74 -11.99
C ILE A 263 -8.19 11.77 -13.18
N GLN A 264 -8.28 12.28 -14.40
CA GLN A 264 -8.33 11.46 -15.61
C GLN A 264 -7.04 10.68 -15.83
N LYS A 265 -5.88 11.28 -15.56
CA LYS A 265 -4.58 10.60 -15.61
C LYS A 265 -4.52 9.41 -14.66
N TYR A 266 -4.92 9.57 -13.40
CA TYR A 266 -4.90 8.48 -12.43
C TYR A 266 -5.96 7.42 -12.72
N LYS A 267 -7.14 7.82 -13.20
CA LYS A 267 -8.17 6.90 -13.68
C LYS A 267 -7.66 6.03 -14.84
N TYR A 268 -7.00 6.63 -15.83
CA TYR A 268 -6.38 5.90 -16.93
C TYR A 268 -5.32 4.91 -16.41
N LYS A 269 -4.37 5.38 -15.59
CA LYS A 269 -3.31 4.50 -15.05
C LYS A 269 -3.87 3.36 -14.19
N LYS A 270 -4.91 3.61 -13.39
CA LYS A 270 -5.65 2.59 -12.65
C LYS A 270 -6.20 1.53 -13.62
N ASN A 271 -6.88 1.95 -14.68
CA ASN A 271 -7.49 1.05 -15.66
C ASN A 271 -6.45 0.21 -16.42
N VAL A 272 -5.33 0.81 -16.82
CA VAL A 272 -4.21 0.10 -17.47
C VAL A 272 -3.72 -1.06 -16.60
N HIS A 273 -3.43 -0.79 -15.33
CA HIS A 273 -2.92 -1.82 -14.43
C HIS A 273 -3.99 -2.80 -13.95
N LEU A 274 -5.24 -2.39 -13.83
CA LEU A 274 -6.37 -3.27 -13.53
C LEU A 274 -6.61 -4.28 -14.67
N LEU A 275 -6.58 -3.81 -15.91
CA LEU A 275 -6.74 -4.66 -17.09
C LEU A 275 -5.57 -5.63 -17.22
N ARG A 276 -4.33 -5.14 -17.02
CA ARG A 276 -3.12 -5.96 -17.04
C ARG A 276 -3.13 -7.02 -15.94
N ALA A 277 -3.56 -6.67 -14.73
CA ALA A 277 -3.68 -7.62 -13.64
C ALA A 277 -4.70 -8.72 -13.99
N THR A 278 -5.88 -8.34 -14.49
CA THR A 278 -6.92 -9.29 -14.90
C THR A 278 -6.44 -10.19 -16.04
N GLU A 279 -5.71 -9.63 -17.01
CA GLU A 279 -5.08 -10.40 -18.10
C GLU A 279 -4.10 -11.44 -17.57
N LEU A 280 -3.21 -11.07 -16.65
CA LEU A 280 -2.18 -11.96 -16.11
C LEU A 280 -2.77 -13.08 -15.24
N LYS A 281 -3.89 -12.81 -14.54
CA LYS A 281 -4.51 -13.81 -13.65
C LYS A 281 -5.46 -14.76 -14.37
N TYR A 282 -6.31 -14.23 -15.25
CA TYR A 282 -7.41 -14.99 -15.85
C TYR A 282 -7.22 -15.23 -17.36
N GLY A 283 -6.35 -14.47 -18.02
CA GLY A 283 -6.12 -14.52 -19.47
C GLY A 283 -7.14 -13.71 -20.28
N LYS A 284 -6.75 -13.27 -21.49
CA LYS A 284 -7.58 -12.41 -22.36
C LYS A 284 -8.92 -13.01 -22.79
N GLY A 285 -9.04 -14.34 -22.81
CA GLY A 285 -10.25 -15.04 -23.24
C GLY A 285 -11.30 -15.23 -22.14
N SER A 286 -10.94 -14.92 -20.89
CA SER A 286 -11.77 -15.17 -19.71
C SER A 286 -12.99 -14.25 -19.62
N ILE A 287 -13.99 -14.66 -18.85
CA ILE A 287 -15.22 -13.89 -18.63
C ILE A 287 -14.88 -12.65 -17.80
N GLU A 288 -13.99 -12.81 -16.82
CA GLU A 288 -13.47 -11.80 -15.94
C GLU A 288 -12.75 -10.70 -16.73
N TYR A 289 -11.88 -11.07 -17.66
CA TYR A 289 -11.20 -10.10 -18.52
C TYR A 289 -12.18 -9.31 -19.39
N LYS A 290 -13.15 -9.98 -20.02
CA LYS A 290 -14.18 -9.32 -20.84
C LYS A 290 -15.01 -8.34 -20.00
N TYR A 291 -15.42 -8.74 -18.79
CA TYR A 291 -16.15 -7.88 -17.88
C TYR A 291 -15.38 -6.61 -17.51
N ILE A 292 -14.08 -6.74 -17.20
CA ILE A 292 -13.23 -5.59 -16.89
C ILE A 292 -13.02 -4.70 -18.11
N VAL A 293 -12.87 -5.27 -19.31
CA VAL A 293 -12.83 -4.48 -20.56
C VAL A 293 -14.10 -3.67 -20.73
N ASP A 294 -15.27 -4.27 -20.54
CA ASP A 294 -16.56 -3.57 -20.66
C ASP A 294 -16.74 -2.48 -19.59
N LEU A 295 -16.20 -2.68 -18.38
CA LEU A 295 -16.16 -1.66 -17.34
C LEU A 295 -15.26 -0.49 -17.73
N VAL A 296 -14.04 -0.77 -18.19
CA VAL A 296 -13.07 0.25 -18.61
C VAL A 296 -13.60 1.03 -19.82
N ASN A 297 -14.21 0.37 -20.80
CA ASN A 297 -14.81 1.03 -21.96
C ASN A 297 -15.91 2.01 -21.55
N ARG A 298 -16.80 1.62 -20.63
CA ARG A 298 -17.83 2.53 -20.10
C ARG A 298 -17.19 3.73 -19.38
N ASP A 299 -16.18 3.48 -18.57
CA ASP A 299 -15.46 4.52 -17.83
C ASP A 299 -14.73 5.50 -18.76
N GLU A 300 -14.14 5.02 -19.85
CA GLU A 300 -13.41 5.85 -20.82
C GLU A 300 -14.35 6.62 -21.75
N ILE A 301 -15.46 6.02 -22.20
CA ILE A 301 -16.45 6.70 -23.05
C ILE A 301 -17.05 7.93 -22.34
N ILE A 302 -17.28 7.87 -21.02
CA ILE A 302 -17.79 9.01 -20.23
C ILE A 302 -16.76 10.15 -20.15
N SER A 303 -15.47 9.87 -20.34
CA SER A 303 -14.42 10.89 -20.29
C SER A 303 -14.09 11.56 -21.64
N VAL A 304 -14.72 11.13 -22.74
CA VAL A 304 -14.49 11.68 -24.10
C VAL A 304 -15.69 12.50 -24.59
N THR A 305 -16.76 12.62 -23.82
CA THR A 305 -17.84 13.57 -24.10
C THR A 305 -17.44 14.97 -23.64
N PRO A 306 -17.33 15.95 -24.56
CA PRO A 306 -16.86 17.32 -24.29
C PRO A 306 -17.84 18.16 -23.46
#